data_AF-A0A6G2KHF5-F1
#
_entry.id   AF-A0A6G2KHF5-F1
#
_cell.length_a   1.000
_cell.length_b   1.000
_cell.length_c   1.000
_cell.angle_alpha   90.00
_cell.angle_beta   90.00
_cell.angle_gamma   90.00
#
_symmetry.space_group_name_H-M   'P 1'
#
loop_
_entity.id
_entity.type
_entity.pdbx_description
1 polymer ?
#
loop_
_entity_poly.entity_id
_entity_poly.type
_entity_poly.pdbx_seq_one_letter_code
_entity_poly.pdbx_strand_id
1 'polypeptide(L)' 'MGLAFITSHTVLFHLSASRSKMVPETILEGFDGIIVGDSHSSWNDIGEEKQRCLLHYFRDMYRTLSKNDSPEYKQ' A
#
# COMPACT_ATOMS: atom_id res chain seq x y z
N MET A 1 3.27 4.56 12.29
CA MET A 1 2.84 3.88 11.05
C MET A 1 3.89 2.83 10.74
N GLY A 2 3.46 1.60 10.43
CA GLY A 2 4.35 0.50 10.09
C GLY A 2 4.37 0.28 8.59
N LEU A 3 5.57 0.08 8.04
CA LEU A 3 5.78 -0.37 6.67
C LEU A 3 6.47 -1.73 6.72
N ALA A 4 6.01 -2.66 5.89
CA ALA A 4 6.62 -3.96 5.73
C ALA A 4 6.83 -4.24 4.25
N PHE A 5 8.08 -4.54 3.88
CA PHE A 5 8.46 -5.02 2.56
C PHE A 5 8.76 -6.50 2.69
N ILE A 6 8.14 -7.30 1.82
CA ILE A 6 8.26 -8.75 1.85
C ILE A 6 8.70 -9.18 0.45
N THR A 7 9.89 -9.74 0.36
CA THR A 7 10.33 -10.51 -0.80
C THR A 7 10.23 -12.00 -0.48
N SER A 8 10.58 -12.87 -1.42
CA SER A 8 10.67 -14.32 -1.18
C SER A 8 11.73 -14.71 -0.15
N HIS A 9 12.67 -13.83 0.18
CA HIS A 9 13.83 -14.14 1.03
C HIS A 9 14.02 -13.16 2.20
N THR A 10 13.43 -11.97 2.13
CA THR A 10 13.69 -10.90 3.09
C THR A 10 12.40 -10.23 3.51
N VAL A 11 12.27 -10.01 4.82
CA VAL A 11 11.24 -9.13 5.40
C VAL A 11 11.93 -7.93 6.03
N LEU A 12 11.65 -6.74 5.52
CA LEU A 12 12.08 -5.47 6.11
C LEU A 12 10.86 -4.80 6.73
N PHE A 13 10.95 -4.41 7.99
CA PHE A 13 9.91 -3.62 8.63
C PHE A 13 10.48 -2.32 9.20
N HIS A 14 9.73 -1.24 9.03
CA HIS A 14 10.07 0.06 9.58
C HIS A 14 8.88 0.62 10.35
N LEU A 15 9.10 0.95 11.61
CA LEU A 15 8.12 1.60 12.48
C LEU A 15 8.56 3.04 12.71
N SER A 16 7.77 3.98 12.16
CA SER A 16 8.00 5.41 12.38
C SER A 16 6.83 6.04 13.12
N ALA A 17 7.12 6.99 14.01
CA ALA A 17 6.10 7.90 14.55
C ALA A 17 5.58 8.88 13.48
N SER A 18 6.36 9.10 12.40
CA SER A 18 6.04 10.02 11.31
C SER A 18 5.39 9.31 10.13
N ARG A 19 4.49 10.02 9.42
CA ARG A 19 3.93 9.61 8.12
C ARG A 19 4.63 10.31 6.94
N SER A 20 5.81 10.88 7.19
CA SER A 20 6.57 11.63 6.19
C SER A 20 6.96 10.75 5.00
N LYS A 21 6.91 11.34 3.80
CA LYS A 21 7.40 10.75 2.55
C LYS A 21 8.90 10.42 2.56
N MET A 22 9.67 11.06 3.44
CA MET A 22 11.12 10.79 3.55
C MET A 22 11.40 9.37 4.03
N VAL A 23 10.48 8.78 4.81
CA VAL A 23 10.65 7.41 5.32
C VAL A 23 10.72 6.40 4.18
N PRO A 24 9.74 6.31 3.27
CA PRO A 24 9.83 5.38 2.17
C PRO A 24 10.91 5.75 1.13
N GLU A 25 11.21 7.04 0.91
CA GLU A 25 12.34 7.46 0.07
C GLU A 25 13.67 6.86 0.57
N THR A 26 13.95 6.93 1.88
CA THR A 26 15.17 6.35 2.46
C THR A 26 15.20 4.82 2.37
N ILE A 27 14.06 4.15 2.56
CA ILE A 27 14.03 2.67 2.51
C ILE A 27 14.24 2.15 1.09
N LEU A 28 13.80 2.92 0.09
CA LEU A 28 13.87 2.56 -1.32
C LEU A 28 15.14 3.05 -2.01
N GLU A 29 16.07 3.68 -1.28
CA GLU A 29 17.31 4.18 -1.87
C GLU A 29 18.08 3.06 -2.58
N GLY A 30 18.23 3.17 -3.90
CA GLY A 30 18.89 2.16 -4.73
C GLY A 30 18.06 0.90 -5.02
N PHE A 31 16.77 0.88 -4.68
CA PHE A 31 15.85 -0.18 -5.07
C PHE A 31 15.59 -0.14 -6.58
N ASP A 32 15.59 -1.30 -7.24
CA ASP A 32 15.25 -1.47 -8.64
C ASP A 32 14.21 -2.58 -8.76
N GLY A 33 12.96 -2.20 -9.05
CA GLY A 33 11.84 -3.13 -9.14
C GLY A 33 10.47 -2.45 -8.97
N ILE A 34 9.42 -3.27 -8.83
CA ILE A 34 8.04 -2.80 -8.69
C ILE A 34 7.61 -2.90 -7.24
N ILE A 35 7.10 -1.80 -6.70
CA ILE A 35 6.51 -1.78 -5.36
C ILE A 35 5.06 -2.25 -5.44
N VAL A 36 4.73 -3.30 -4.70
CA VAL A 36 3.36 -3.81 -4.57
C VAL A 36 2.80 -3.43 -3.20
N GLY A 37 1.87 -2.48 -3.14
CA GLY A 37 1.42 -1.87 -1.88
C GLY A 37 -0.07 -1.57 -1.79
N ASP A 38 -0.52 -1.09 -0.64
CA ASP A 38 -1.83 -0.46 -0.50
C ASP A 38 -1.80 1.00 -0.99
N SER A 39 -2.98 1.58 -1.22
CA SER A 39 -3.13 2.96 -1.70
C SER A 39 -2.95 3.98 -0.57
N HIS A 40 -1.84 3.91 0.17
CA HIS A 40 -1.56 4.91 1.20
C HIS A 40 -0.95 6.17 0.56
N SER A 41 -1.53 7.35 0.83
CA SER A 41 -1.23 8.59 0.12
C SER A 41 0.23 9.05 0.21
N SER A 42 0.95 8.68 1.27
CA SER A 42 2.39 8.94 1.40
C SER A 42 3.23 8.29 0.31
N TRP A 43 2.64 7.39 -0.50
CA TRP A 43 3.31 6.70 -1.58
C TRP A 43 3.09 7.34 -2.95
N ASN A 44 2.21 8.33 -3.10
CA ASN A 44 1.87 8.81 -4.43
C ASN A 44 3.05 9.52 -5.15
N ASP A 45 3.99 10.09 -4.39
CA ASP A 45 5.04 10.97 -4.94
C ASP A 45 6.46 10.38 -4.91
N ILE A 46 6.63 9.08 -4.66
CA ILE A 46 7.98 8.48 -4.43
C ILE A 46 8.74 8.17 -5.73
N GLY A 47 8.24 8.57 -6.91
CA GLY A 47 8.96 8.40 -8.20
C GLY A 47 9.14 6.96 -8.71
N GLU A 48 8.98 5.96 -7.85
CA GLU A 48 9.14 4.54 -8.17
C GLU A 48 7.88 3.92 -8.82
N GLU A 49 8.11 2.90 -9.68
CA GLU A 49 7.03 2.15 -10.31
C GLU A 49 6.20 1.38 -9.28
N LYS A 50 4.87 1.52 -9.37
CA LYS A 50 3.93 1.01 -8.37
C LYS A 50 2.81 0.22 -8.97
N GLN A 51 2.57 -0.92 -8.36
CA GLN A 51 1.40 -1.74 -8.59
C GLN A 51 0.54 -1.78 -7.32
N ARG A 52 -0.77 -1.62 -7.48
CA ARG A 52 -1.71 -1.86 -6.39
C ARG A 52 -1.75 -3.35 -6.06
N CYS A 53 -1.63 -3.68 -4.77
CA CYS A 53 -1.79 -5.06 -4.31
C CYS A 53 -3.21 -5.55 -4.61
N LEU A 54 -3.34 -6.56 -5.48
CA LEU A 54 -4.63 -7.13 -5.89
C LEU A 54 -5.40 -7.70 -4.69
N LEU A 55 -4.72 -8.32 -3.73
CA LEU A 55 -5.35 -8.84 -2.51
C LEU A 55 -5.98 -7.72 -1.68
N HIS A 56 -5.29 -6.59 -1.54
CA HIS A 56 -5.85 -5.42 -0.88
C HIS A 56 -7.02 -4.84 -1.65
N TYR A 57 -6.92 -4.77 -2.98
CA TYR A 57 -8.02 -4.33 -3.83
C TYR A 57 -9.28 -5.17 -3.63
N PHE A 58 -9.19 -6.50 -3.76
CA PHE A 58 -10.33 -7.39 -3.55
C PHE A 58 -10.90 -7.30 -2.15
N ARG A 59 -10.05 -7.30 -1.11
CA ARG A 59 -10.48 -7.14 0.28
C ARG A 59 -11.28 -5.86 0.46
N ASP A 60 -10.79 -4.74 -0.07
CA ASP A 60 -11.44 -3.44 0.09
C ASP A 60 -12.75 -3.38 -0.72
N MET A 61 -12.81 -4.01 -1.90
CA MET A 61 -14.05 -4.19 -2.65
C MET A 61 -15.09 -4.99 -1.86
N TYR A 62 -14.72 -6.15 -1.30
CA TYR A 62 -15.65 -6.97 -0.52
C TYR A 62 -16.15 -6.23 0.73
N ARG A 63 -15.26 -5.52 1.42
CA ARG A 63 -15.64 -4.67 2.56
C ARG A 63 -16.61 -3.57 2.15
N THR A 64 -16.35 -2.94 1.02
CA THR A 64 -17.24 -1.91 0.46
C THR A 64 -18.60 -2.53 0.17
N LEU A 65 -18.66 -3.64 -0.55
CA LEU A 65 -19.92 -4.35 -0.83
C LEU A 65 -20.69 -4.69 0.46
N SER A 66 -20.01 -5.19 1.50
CA SER A 66 -20.65 -5.57 2.77
C SER A 66 -21.21 -4.39 3.58
N LYS A 67 -20.78 -3.17 3.27
CA LYS A 67 -21.15 -1.94 4.01
C LYS A 67 -21.91 -0.93 3.16
N ASN A 68 -21.90 -1.13 1.85
CA ASN A 68 -22.47 -0.19 0.91
C ASN A 68 -23.98 -0.39 0.85
N ASP A 69 -24.69 0.54 1.47
CA ASP A 69 -26.15 0.53 1.57
C ASP A 69 -26.80 1.53 0.59
N SER A 70 -26.04 1.95 -0.43
CA SER A 70 -26.51 2.90 -1.45
C SER A 70 -27.60 2.26 -2.32
N PRO A 71 -28.59 3.04 -2.79
CA PRO A 71 -29.71 2.52 -3.58
C PRO A 71 -29.28 1.76 -4.83
N GLU A 72 -28.17 2.13 -5.44
CA GLU A 72 -27.65 1.56 -6.69
C GLU A 72 -27.10 0.13 -6.53
N TYR A 73 -26.92 -0.33 -5.29
CA TYR A 73 -26.35 -1.65 -4.96
C TYR A 73 -27.29 -2.52 -4.11
N LYS A 74 -28.51 -2.05 -3.84
CA LYS A 74 -29.56 -2.85 -3.20
C LYS A 74 -30.26 -3.69 -4.28
N GLN A 75 -30.04 -5.01 -4.25
CA GLN A 75 -30.80 -5.98 -5.07
C GLN A 75 -32.21 -6.15 -4.53
#